data_AF-A0A959I3U3-F1
#
_entry.id   AF-A0A959I3U3-F1
#
_cell.length_a   1.000
_cell.length_b   1.000
_cell.length_c   1.000
_cell.angle_alpha   90.00
_cell.angle_beta   90.00
_cell.angle_gamma   90.00
#
_symmetry.space_group_name_H-M   'P 1'
#
loop_
_entity.id
_entity.type
_entity.pdbx_description
1 polymer ?
#
loop_
_entity_poly.entity_id
_entity_poly.type
_entity_poly.pdbx_seq_one_letter_code
_entity_poly.pdbx_strand_id
1 'polypeptide(L)'
;DENYGMADFIQDLIDKGYIQQQDARNPGFVPTSKMEVALRRKALEDVFGQLKKARRGNHSTRHSGRGDESTAELRPFEFGDPLDNLAVSESLRNAQINHGIDEFQLTQEDLEVQETFYQSQTSTVLMIDISHSMILYGEDRITPAKKVAMALSELITTRYPKDTLDILVFGNDAWQIDIKDLPYLQVGEYHTNTVAGLELAMDLLRRRRNPNKQIFMITDGKPTCIKKGKKYYKNSFGLDRMIVNRTLNLATRCRKLHIPITTFMIARDPYLVRFVDQFTMANNGKAFYSSLQGLGEFIFMDYKDNKRKQR
;
A
#
# COMPACT_ATOMS: atom_id res chain seq x y z
N ASP A 1 -27.73 -7.14 -27.41
CA ASP A 1 -28.28 -8.42 -27.87
C ASP A 1 -29.08 -9.09 -26.79
N GLU A 2 -30.37 -9.32 -27.05
CA GLU A 2 -31.30 -10.00 -26.13
C GLU A 2 -31.00 -11.51 -25.98
N ASN A 3 -30.03 -12.04 -26.74
CA ASN A 3 -29.60 -13.45 -26.70
C ASN A 3 -28.32 -13.70 -25.90
N TYR A 4 -27.72 -12.69 -25.26
CA TYR A 4 -26.51 -12.90 -24.47
C TYR A 4 -26.86 -13.47 -23.09
N GLY A 5 -26.58 -14.76 -22.88
CA GLY A 5 -26.86 -15.48 -21.66
C GLY A 5 -25.65 -15.63 -20.72
N MET A 6 -25.90 -16.21 -19.54
CA MET A 6 -24.83 -16.55 -18.59
C MET A 6 -23.82 -17.55 -19.19
N ALA A 7 -24.28 -18.45 -20.07
CA ALA A 7 -23.41 -19.41 -20.75
C ALA A 7 -22.44 -18.70 -21.71
N ASP A 8 -22.93 -17.73 -22.49
CA ASP A 8 -22.10 -16.92 -23.39
C ASP A 8 -21.09 -16.08 -22.61
N PHE A 9 -21.50 -15.54 -21.46
CA PHE A 9 -20.59 -14.82 -20.56
C PHE A 9 -19.47 -15.72 -20.02
N ILE A 10 -19.80 -16.92 -19.56
CA ILE A 10 -18.81 -17.89 -19.09
C ILE A 10 -17.86 -18.29 -20.23
N GLN A 11 -18.40 -18.55 -21.43
CA GLN A 11 -17.60 -18.90 -22.59
C GLN A 11 -16.66 -17.75 -22.99
N ASP A 12 -17.14 -16.51 -22.99
CA ASP A 12 -16.33 -15.32 -23.20
C ASP A 12 -15.17 -15.21 -22.20
N LEU A 13 -15.40 -15.54 -20.93
CA LEU A 13 -14.36 -15.54 -19.91
C LEU A 13 -13.32 -16.64 -20.16
N ILE A 14 -13.73 -17.81 -20.68
CA ILE A 14 -12.83 -18.89 -21.07
C ILE A 14 -12.00 -18.48 -22.29
N ASP A 15 -12.65 -17.97 -23.34
CA ASP A 15 -12.02 -17.57 -24.60
C ASP A 15 -11.04 -16.41 -24.41
N LYS A 16 -11.39 -15.46 -23.52
CA LYS A 16 -10.49 -14.37 -23.11
C LYS A 16 -9.41 -14.85 -22.14
N GLY A 17 -9.45 -16.10 -21.68
CA GLY A 17 -8.45 -16.72 -20.80
C GLY A 17 -8.48 -16.22 -19.35
N TYR A 18 -9.64 -15.75 -18.87
CA TYR A 18 -9.84 -15.29 -17.50
C TYR A 18 -10.19 -16.42 -16.53
N ILE A 19 -10.89 -17.44 -17.01
CA ILE A 19 -11.20 -18.65 -16.23
C ILE A 19 -10.81 -19.87 -17.03
N GLN A 20 -10.47 -20.95 -16.33
CA GLN A 20 -10.17 -22.24 -16.92
C GLN A 20 -10.93 -23.32 -16.17
N GLN A 21 -11.25 -24.41 -16.86
CA GLN A 21 -11.91 -25.55 -16.24
C GLN A 21 -10.86 -26.42 -15.54
N GLN A 22 -11.12 -26.78 -14.28
CA GLN A 22 -10.11 -27.46 -13.45
C GLN A 22 -9.90 -28.92 -13.88
N ASP A 23 -10.95 -29.61 -14.33
CA ASP A 23 -10.89 -30.99 -14.85
C ASP A 23 -12.18 -31.36 -15.60
N ALA A 24 -12.10 -32.29 -16.56
CA ALA A 24 -13.28 -32.79 -17.29
C ALA A 24 -14.30 -33.55 -16.39
N ARG A 25 -13.86 -33.96 -15.19
CA ARG A 25 -14.69 -34.68 -14.20
C ARG A 25 -15.26 -33.80 -13.10
N ASN A 26 -14.76 -32.57 -12.95
CA ASN A 26 -15.18 -31.66 -11.89
C ASN A 26 -15.51 -30.29 -12.51
N PRO A 27 -16.79 -29.91 -12.64
CA PRO A 27 -17.23 -28.76 -13.44
C PRO A 27 -16.95 -27.40 -12.80
N GLY A 28 -15.94 -27.31 -11.92
CA GLY A 28 -15.49 -26.07 -11.30
C GLY A 28 -14.63 -25.25 -12.25
N PHE A 29 -14.95 -23.96 -12.41
CA PHE A 29 -14.08 -22.97 -13.04
C PHE A 29 -13.13 -22.39 -12.00
N VAL A 30 -11.85 -22.31 -12.34
CA VAL A 30 -10.84 -21.62 -11.54
C VAL A 30 -10.36 -20.37 -12.28
N PRO A 31 -10.18 -19.23 -11.58
CA PRO A 31 -9.62 -18.04 -12.19
C PRO A 31 -8.17 -18.23 -12.61
N THR A 32 -7.75 -17.56 -13.68
CA THR A 32 -6.37 -17.55 -14.15
C THR A 32 -5.59 -16.36 -13.57
N SER A 33 -4.26 -16.40 -13.69
CA SER A 33 -3.40 -15.25 -13.36
C SER A 33 -3.77 -13.98 -14.13
N LYS A 34 -4.27 -14.12 -15.36
CA LYS A 34 -4.76 -13.01 -16.18
C LYS A 34 -5.97 -12.33 -15.54
N MET A 35 -6.89 -13.11 -14.96
CA MET A 35 -8.06 -12.58 -14.23
C MET A 35 -7.65 -11.88 -12.95
N GLU A 36 -6.70 -12.45 -12.19
CA GLU A 36 -6.18 -11.81 -10.97
C GLU A 36 -5.57 -10.43 -11.27
N VAL A 37 -4.76 -10.32 -12.33
CA VAL A 37 -4.19 -9.03 -12.76
C VAL A 37 -5.28 -8.07 -13.22
N ALA A 38 -6.26 -8.55 -14.00
CA ALA A 38 -7.37 -7.72 -14.46
C ALA A 38 -8.21 -7.17 -13.30
N LEU A 39 -8.53 -8.00 -12.30
CA LEU A 39 -9.25 -7.60 -11.09
C LEU A 39 -8.49 -6.53 -10.30
N ARG A 40 -7.18 -6.67 -10.15
CA ARG A 40 -6.33 -5.69 -9.46
C ARG A 40 -6.27 -4.36 -10.19
N ARG A 41 -6.07 -4.37 -11.51
CA ARG A 41 -6.09 -3.15 -12.35
C ARG A 41 -7.45 -2.45 -12.29
N LYS A 42 -8.53 -3.22 -12.37
CA LYS A 42 -9.89 -2.68 -12.25
C LYS A 42 -10.13 -2.04 -10.89
N ALA A 43 -9.69 -2.68 -9.80
CA ALA A 43 -9.77 -2.09 -8.47
C ALA A 43 -8.93 -0.82 -8.33
N LEU A 44 -7.72 -0.78 -8.92
CA LEU A 44 -6.90 0.42 -8.99
C LEU A 44 -7.64 1.58 -9.69
N GLU A 45 -8.28 1.30 -10.83
CA GLU A 45 -9.07 2.28 -11.57
C GLU A 45 -10.30 2.75 -10.78
N ASP A 46 -11.03 1.83 -10.16
CA ASP A 46 -12.23 2.15 -9.39
C ASP A 46 -11.89 3.02 -8.16
N VAL A 47 -10.76 2.75 -7.51
CA VAL A 47 -10.31 3.47 -6.30
C VAL A 47 -9.59 4.78 -6.64
N PHE A 48 -8.63 4.76 -7.58
CA PHE A 48 -7.75 5.90 -7.86
C PHE A 48 -8.06 6.64 -9.17
N GLY A 49 -8.86 6.06 -10.06
CA GLY A 49 -9.33 6.73 -11.29
C GLY A 49 -10.25 7.90 -10.98
N GLN A 50 -11.04 7.82 -9.90
CA GLN A 50 -11.85 8.93 -9.40
C GLN A 50 -10.97 10.06 -8.81
N LEU A 51 -9.88 9.71 -8.11
CA LEU A 51 -8.89 10.66 -7.57
C LEU A 51 -8.10 11.42 -8.64
N LYS A 52 -7.80 10.80 -9.79
CA LYS A 52 -7.12 11.46 -10.91
C LYS A 52 -7.90 12.64 -11.49
N LYS A 53 -9.23 12.64 -11.42
CA LYS A 53 -10.05 13.80 -11.81
C LYS A 53 -9.95 14.97 -10.81
N ALA A 54 -9.41 14.74 -9.61
CA ALA A 54 -9.42 15.70 -8.51
C ALA A 54 -8.08 16.40 -8.20
N ARG A 55 -6.89 15.90 -8.62
CA ARG A 55 -5.62 16.67 -8.56
C ARG A 55 -4.40 15.97 -9.19
N ARG A 56 -3.67 16.73 -10.03
CA ARG A 56 -2.32 16.47 -10.51
C ARG A 56 -1.34 16.85 -9.39
N GLY A 57 -0.56 15.91 -8.87
CA GLY A 57 0.44 16.19 -7.85
C GLY A 57 1.21 14.92 -7.50
N ASN A 58 2.31 14.67 -8.21
CA ASN A 58 3.25 13.61 -7.88
C ASN A 58 3.98 13.96 -6.56
N HIS A 59 4.21 12.94 -5.74
CA HIS A 59 5.08 13.03 -4.58
C HIS A 59 6.53 13.23 -5.05
N SER A 60 6.98 14.47 -5.17
CA SER A 60 8.41 14.78 -5.24
C SER A 60 8.91 15.07 -3.83
N THR A 61 9.88 14.28 -3.37
CA THR A 61 10.70 14.62 -2.21
C THR A 61 11.64 15.75 -2.59
N ARG A 62 11.77 16.78 -1.74
CA ARG A 62 12.58 17.99 -1.99
C ARG A 62 14.09 17.80 -1.80
N HIS A 63 14.60 16.57 -1.90
CA HIS A 63 16.03 16.30 -1.72
C HIS A 63 16.57 15.64 -2.98
N SER A 64 17.51 16.32 -3.64
CA SER A 64 18.35 15.73 -4.67
C SER A 64 19.45 14.87 -4.02
N GLY A 65 19.82 13.79 -4.69
CA GLY A 65 20.81 12.83 -4.19
C GLY A 65 20.81 11.52 -4.99
N ARG A 66 21.85 10.71 -4.85
CA ARG A 66 22.07 9.46 -5.63
C ARG A 66 20.83 8.55 -5.66
N GLY A 67 20.08 8.57 -6.76
CA GLY A 67 18.99 7.66 -7.08
C GLY A 67 18.90 7.40 -8.60
N ASP A 68 17.80 6.81 -9.07
CA ASP A 68 17.68 6.30 -10.45
C ASP A 68 16.78 7.15 -11.38
N GLU A 69 16.12 8.19 -10.86
CA GLU A 69 15.32 9.10 -11.69
C GLU A 69 16.09 10.40 -11.92
N SER A 70 16.48 10.67 -13.16
CA SER A 70 17.12 11.93 -13.54
C SER A 70 16.19 13.12 -13.33
N THR A 71 16.71 14.13 -12.65
CA THR A 71 16.11 15.46 -12.60
C THR A 71 16.52 16.26 -13.84
N ALA A 72 15.88 17.42 -14.04
CA ALA A 72 16.34 18.39 -15.04
C ALA A 72 17.47 19.30 -14.51
N GLU A 73 17.91 19.11 -13.25
CA GLU A 73 18.97 19.90 -12.64
C GLU A 73 20.33 19.29 -13.01
N LEU A 74 21.23 20.16 -13.46
CA LEU A 74 22.58 19.82 -13.88
C LEU A 74 23.56 20.37 -12.83
N ARG A 75 24.62 19.63 -12.58
CA ARG A 75 25.75 20.11 -11.78
C ARG A 75 27.09 19.70 -12.40
N PRO A 76 28.19 20.39 -12.08
CA PRO A 76 29.53 19.97 -12.50
C PRO A 76 29.86 18.56 -12.02
N PHE A 77 30.57 17.80 -12.85
CA PHE A 77 31.05 16.47 -12.52
C PHE A 77 32.13 16.52 -11.44
N GLU A 78 32.00 15.65 -10.42
CA GLU A 78 33.03 15.45 -9.40
C GLU A 78 33.62 14.05 -9.49
N PHE A 79 34.89 13.91 -9.11
CA PHE A 79 35.57 12.63 -9.15
C PHE A 79 34.86 11.60 -8.26
N GLY A 80 34.41 10.49 -8.85
CA GLY A 80 33.65 9.44 -8.17
C GLY A 80 32.15 9.44 -8.50
N ASP A 81 31.69 10.33 -9.38
CA ASP A 81 30.34 10.26 -9.95
C ASP A 81 30.22 9.13 -10.99
N PRO A 82 29.05 8.46 -11.03
CA PRO A 82 28.79 7.44 -12.04
C PRO A 82 28.67 8.07 -13.43
N LEU A 83 29.40 7.51 -14.40
CA LEU A 83 29.39 7.99 -15.79
C LEU A 83 28.03 7.83 -16.47
N ASP A 84 27.17 6.94 -15.96
CA ASP A 84 25.82 6.71 -16.47
C ASP A 84 24.91 7.95 -16.30
N ASN A 85 25.27 8.88 -15.41
CA ASN A 85 24.52 10.11 -15.14
C ASN A 85 25.09 11.33 -15.90
N LEU A 86 26.06 11.12 -16.81
CA LEU A 86 26.70 12.19 -17.55
C LEU A 86 25.71 12.84 -18.53
N ALA A 87 25.56 14.15 -18.44
CA ALA A 87 24.79 14.95 -19.37
C ALA A 87 25.61 15.18 -20.64
N VAL A 88 25.65 14.18 -21.53
CA VAL A 88 26.56 14.18 -22.69
C VAL A 88 26.34 15.40 -23.59
N SER A 89 25.08 15.77 -23.85
CA SER A 89 24.76 16.91 -24.73
C SER A 89 25.26 18.23 -24.17
N GLU A 90 25.02 18.47 -22.88
CA GLU A 90 25.45 19.68 -22.18
C GLU A 90 26.97 19.71 -22.00
N SER A 91 27.58 18.55 -21.72
CA SER A 91 29.03 18.43 -21.60
C SER A 91 29.74 18.72 -22.93
N LEU A 92 29.22 18.21 -24.04
CA LEU A 92 29.74 18.50 -25.39
C LEU A 92 29.55 19.96 -25.77
N ARG A 93 28.40 20.56 -25.38
CA ARG A 93 28.15 21.99 -25.60
C ARG A 93 29.16 22.85 -24.82
N ASN A 94 29.44 22.52 -23.57
CA ASN A 94 30.41 23.24 -22.75
C ASN A 94 31.83 23.11 -23.32
N ALA A 95 32.22 21.90 -23.75
CA ALA A 95 33.49 21.66 -24.41
C ALA A 95 33.68 22.53 -25.66
N GLN A 96 32.65 22.64 -26.48
CA GLN A 96 32.69 23.46 -27.69
C GLN A 96 32.74 24.96 -27.39
N ILE A 97 32.12 25.40 -26.29
CA ILE A 97 32.20 26.79 -25.82
C ILE A 97 33.61 27.11 -25.30
N ASN A 98 34.24 26.19 -24.59
CA ASN A 98 35.53 26.43 -23.92
C ASN A 98 36.74 26.24 -24.84
N HIS A 99 36.69 25.28 -25.77
CA HIS A 99 37.84 24.89 -26.60
C HIS A 99 37.67 25.19 -28.10
N GLY A 100 36.47 25.64 -28.51
CA GLY A 100 36.18 25.97 -29.91
C GLY A 100 35.73 24.77 -30.75
N ILE A 101 35.55 25.01 -32.06
CA ILE A 101 34.94 24.04 -33.00
C ILE A 101 35.99 23.29 -33.84
N ASP A 102 37.20 23.85 -33.96
CA ASP A 102 38.21 23.38 -34.91
C ASP A 102 38.87 22.07 -34.45
N GLU A 103 39.06 21.88 -33.13
CA GLU A 103 39.56 20.64 -32.54
C GLU A 103 38.69 20.21 -31.35
N PHE A 104 38.24 18.96 -31.35
CA PHE A 104 37.47 18.42 -30.23
C PHE A 104 38.38 18.15 -29.03
N GLN A 105 38.27 18.99 -28.00
CA GLN A 105 38.89 18.78 -26.70
C GLN A 105 37.79 18.72 -25.62
N LEU A 106 37.82 17.68 -24.79
CA LEU A 106 36.89 17.48 -23.68
C LEU A 106 37.69 17.30 -22.40
N THR A 107 37.52 18.22 -21.45
CA THR A 107 38.18 18.20 -20.15
C THR A 107 37.17 17.90 -19.04
N GLN A 108 37.66 17.60 -17.84
CA GLN A 108 36.79 17.35 -16.69
C GLN A 108 35.90 18.56 -16.35
N GLU A 109 36.38 19.78 -16.60
CA GLU A 109 35.65 21.03 -16.32
C GLU A 109 34.46 21.23 -17.24
N ASP A 110 34.45 20.54 -18.38
CA ASP A 110 33.34 20.58 -19.34
C ASP A 110 32.23 19.58 -18.98
N LEU A 111 32.51 18.62 -18.09
CA LEU A 111 31.59 17.53 -17.76
C LEU A 111 30.51 18.00 -16.77
N GLU A 112 29.26 17.76 -17.15
CA GLU A 112 28.09 17.93 -16.29
C GLU A 112 27.41 16.59 -16.04
N VAL A 113 26.82 16.44 -14.87
CA VAL A 113 25.99 15.30 -14.50
C VAL A 113 24.57 15.76 -14.18
N GLN A 114 23.59 14.96 -14.59
CA GLN A 114 22.21 15.16 -14.14
C GLN A 114 22.09 14.71 -12.68
N GLU A 115 21.53 15.57 -11.84
CA GLU A 115 21.15 15.16 -10.49
C GLU A 115 20.04 14.12 -10.59
N THR A 116 20.04 13.17 -9.66
CA THR A 116 18.98 12.17 -9.55
C THR A 116 18.13 12.46 -8.32
N PHE A 117 16.86 12.09 -8.35
CA PHE A 117 16.05 12.08 -7.14
C PHE A 117 16.45 10.88 -6.29
N TYR A 118 16.64 11.10 -4.99
CA TYR A 118 16.72 10.01 -4.03
C TYR A 118 15.34 9.34 -3.90
N GLN A 119 15.06 8.33 -4.73
CA GLN A 119 13.93 7.44 -4.48
C GLN A 119 14.33 6.45 -3.39
N SER A 120 14.03 6.85 -2.16
CA SER A 120 14.20 6.00 -0.99
C SER A 120 13.26 4.78 -1.10
N GLN A 121 13.82 3.62 -1.43
CA GLN A 121 13.09 2.36 -1.47
C GLN A 121 12.34 2.14 -0.15
N THR A 122 11.09 1.69 -0.24
CA THR A 122 10.20 1.54 0.91
C THR A 122 9.76 0.08 1.07
N SER A 123 9.75 -0.39 2.31
CA SER A 123 9.16 -1.67 2.67
C SER A 123 7.78 -1.45 3.27
N THR A 124 6.76 -2.00 2.62
CA THR A 124 5.36 -1.86 3.02
C THR A 124 4.81 -3.20 3.47
N VAL A 125 4.18 -3.23 4.64
CA VAL A 125 3.29 -4.33 5.03
C VAL A 125 1.85 -3.86 4.87
N LEU A 126 1.05 -4.62 4.12
CA LEU A 126 -0.39 -4.47 4.02
C LEU A 126 -1.07 -5.50 4.93
N MET A 127 -1.79 -5.03 5.94
CA MET A 127 -2.49 -5.83 6.92
C MET A 127 -4.00 -5.72 6.73
N ILE A 128 -4.70 -6.85 6.66
CA ILE A 128 -6.13 -6.90 6.38
C ILE A 128 -6.86 -7.64 7.51
N ASP A 129 -7.87 -6.98 8.06
CA ASP A 129 -8.77 -7.57 9.04
C ASP A 129 -9.72 -8.57 8.38
N ILE A 130 -9.75 -9.79 8.91
CA ILE A 130 -10.67 -10.87 8.46
C ILE A 130 -11.58 -11.34 9.61
N SER A 131 -11.69 -10.52 10.66
CA SER A 131 -12.57 -10.80 11.79
C SER A 131 -14.04 -10.77 11.41
N HIS A 132 -14.86 -11.41 12.25
CA HIS A 132 -16.28 -11.51 12.00
C HIS A 132 -16.97 -10.14 11.89
N SER A 133 -16.43 -9.10 12.54
CA SER A 133 -16.98 -7.74 12.49
C SER A 133 -16.96 -7.12 11.11
N MET A 134 -16.14 -7.63 10.18
CA MET A 134 -16.10 -7.20 8.79
C MET A 134 -17.35 -7.58 7.96
N ILE A 135 -18.24 -8.42 8.50
CA ILE A 135 -19.56 -8.74 7.90
C ILE A 135 -20.74 -8.56 8.87
N LEU A 136 -20.48 -8.09 10.09
CA LEU A 136 -21.52 -7.94 11.10
C LEU A 136 -22.51 -6.84 10.75
N TYR A 137 -23.73 -6.96 11.30
CA TYR A 137 -24.81 -5.98 11.18
C TYR A 137 -25.33 -5.77 9.74
N GLY A 138 -25.16 -6.76 8.87
CA GLY A 138 -25.61 -6.69 7.48
C GLY A 138 -24.77 -5.77 6.60
N GLU A 139 -23.60 -5.33 7.08
CA GLU A 139 -22.67 -4.49 6.34
C GLU A 139 -21.49 -5.33 5.83
N ASP A 140 -21.34 -5.43 4.51
CA ASP A 140 -20.17 -6.06 3.89
C ASP A 140 -19.00 -5.07 3.81
N ARG A 141 -18.10 -5.14 4.80
CA ARG A 141 -16.88 -4.33 4.87
C ARG A 141 -15.68 -5.06 4.27
N ILE A 142 -15.73 -6.38 4.14
CA ILE A 142 -14.64 -7.17 3.55
C ILE A 142 -14.52 -6.93 2.04
N THR A 143 -15.63 -6.82 1.31
CA THR A 143 -15.60 -6.55 -0.13
C THR A 143 -14.91 -5.22 -0.47
N PRO A 144 -15.27 -4.07 0.14
CA PRO A 144 -14.52 -2.84 -0.07
C PRO A 144 -13.07 -2.97 0.40
N ALA A 145 -12.78 -3.67 1.52
CA ALA A 145 -11.41 -3.93 1.98
C ALA A 145 -10.54 -4.62 0.92
N LYS A 146 -11.06 -5.69 0.30
CA LYS A 146 -10.37 -6.39 -0.79
C LYS A 146 -10.06 -5.46 -1.96
N LYS A 147 -11.03 -4.62 -2.36
CA LYS A 147 -10.82 -3.64 -3.44
C LYS A 147 -9.69 -2.67 -3.10
N VAL A 148 -9.65 -2.14 -1.88
CA VAL A 148 -8.55 -1.27 -1.41
C VAL A 148 -7.22 -2.02 -1.46
N ALA A 149 -7.18 -3.22 -0.89
CA ALA A 149 -5.98 -4.04 -0.81
C ALA A 149 -5.41 -4.37 -2.20
N MET A 150 -6.27 -4.78 -3.12
CA MET A 150 -5.91 -5.06 -4.51
C MET A 150 -5.41 -3.81 -5.22
N ALA A 151 -6.10 -2.67 -5.06
CA ALA A 151 -5.70 -1.41 -5.66
C ALA A 151 -4.34 -0.92 -5.14
N LEU A 152 -4.11 -0.99 -3.82
CA LEU A 152 -2.82 -0.63 -3.22
C LEU A 152 -1.70 -1.57 -3.67
N SER A 153 -1.97 -2.87 -3.73
CA SER A 153 -1.00 -3.86 -4.19
C SER A 153 -0.62 -3.62 -5.64
N GLU A 154 -1.60 -3.37 -6.51
CA GLU A 154 -1.35 -3.01 -7.90
C GLU A 154 -0.56 -1.70 -8.01
N LEU A 155 -0.94 -0.67 -7.26
CA LEU A 155 -0.26 0.62 -7.28
C LEU A 155 1.23 0.46 -6.90
N ILE A 156 1.51 -0.24 -5.81
CA ILE A 156 2.88 -0.42 -5.30
C ILE A 156 3.70 -1.22 -6.31
N THR A 157 3.20 -2.38 -6.73
CA THR A 157 3.93 -3.27 -7.65
C THR A 157 4.18 -2.67 -9.03
N THR A 158 3.28 -1.78 -9.51
CA THR A 158 3.41 -1.18 -10.84
C THR A 158 4.14 0.16 -10.86
N ARG A 159 3.92 1.03 -9.87
CA ARG A 159 4.57 2.36 -9.80
C ARG A 159 5.92 2.32 -9.10
N TYR A 160 6.12 1.40 -8.17
CA TYR A 160 7.30 1.33 -7.32
C TYR A 160 7.90 -0.08 -7.36
N PRO A 161 8.43 -0.55 -8.52
CA PRO A 161 8.90 -1.92 -8.68
C PRO A 161 10.10 -2.29 -7.81
N LYS A 162 10.81 -1.30 -7.24
CA LYS A 162 11.92 -1.50 -6.30
C LYS A 162 11.49 -1.58 -4.84
N ASP A 163 10.21 -1.27 -4.55
CA ASP A 163 9.66 -1.38 -3.20
C ASP A 163 9.27 -2.83 -2.90
N THR A 164 9.28 -3.18 -1.61
CA THR A 164 8.83 -4.51 -1.16
C THR A 164 7.44 -4.41 -0.58
N LEU A 165 6.56 -5.33 -0.96
CA LEU A 165 5.22 -5.47 -0.41
C LEU A 165 5.06 -6.85 0.25
N ASP A 166 4.78 -6.85 1.55
CA ASP A 166 4.36 -8.02 2.30
C ASP A 166 2.88 -7.89 2.64
N ILE A 167 2.09 -8.95 2.48
CA ILE A 167 0.66 -8.93 2.78
C ILE A 167 0.35 -9.93 3.89
N LEU A 168 -0.38 -9.51 4.90
CA LEU A 168 -0.85 -10.39 5.96
C LEU A 168 -2.32 -10.15 6.27
N VAL A 169 -2.95 -11.18 6.83
CA VAL A 169 -4.29 -11.10 7.40
C VAL A 169 -4.24 -11.29 8.90
N PHE A 170 -5.19 -10.73 9.63
CA PHE A 170 -5.32 -10.94 11.06
C PHE A 170 -6.77 -11.16 11.49
N GLY A 171 -6.93 -12.11 12.39
CA GLY A 171 -8.17 -12.47 13.09
C GLY A 171 -7.82 -12.79 14.54
N ASN A 172 -7.97 -14.05 14.96
CA ASN A 172 -7.48 -14.48 16.28
C ASN A 172 -5.93 -14.52 16.34
N ASP A 173 -5.32 -14.92 15.23
CA ASP A 173 -3.87 -14.86 14.97
C ASP A 173 -3.63 -14.09 13.65
N ALA A 174 -2.37 -13.96 13.25
CA ALA A 174 -1.99 -13.32 12.00
C ALA A 174 -1.03 -14.21 11.19
N TRP A 175 -1.16 -14.18 9.86
CA TRP A 175 -0.31 -14.93 8.94
C TRP A 175 -0.16 -14.21 7.60
N GLN A 176 0.93 -14.51 6.90
CA GLN A 176 1.23 -13.95 5.59
C GLN A 176 0.41 -14.64 4.49
N ILE A 177 0.03 -13.87 3.47
CA ILE A 177 -0.66 -14.35 2.26
C ILE A 177 0.02 -13.78 1.02
N ASP A 178 -0.27 -14.36 -0.15
CA ASP A 178 0.19 -13.86 -1.42
C ASP A 178 -0.80 -12.84 -2.03
N ILE A 179 -0.33 -12.02 -2.98
CA ILE A 179 -1.17 -11.06 -3.71
C ILE A 179 -2.35 -11.75 -4.43
N LYS A 180 -2.12 -12.95 -4.96
CA LYS A 180 -3.15 -13.77 -5.64
C LYS A 180 -4.30 -14.18 -4.72
N ASP A 181 -4.08 -14.20 -3.41
CA ASP A 181 -5.09 -14.64 -2.44
C ASP A 181 -6.10 -13.52 -2.10
N LEU A 182 -5.76 -12.25 -2.40
CA LEU A 182 -6.57 -11.08 -2.07
C LEU A 182 -8.04 -11.14 -2.54
N PRO A 183 -8.36 -11.54 -3.79
CA PRO A 183 -9.74 -11.62 -4.25
C PRO A 183 -10.56 -12.66 -3.46
N TYR A 184 -9.89 -13.72 -3.01
CA TYR A 184 -10.50 -14.89 -2.39
C TYR A 184 -10.58 -14.82 -0.87
N LEU A 185 -10.13 -13.71 -0.25
CA LEU A 185 -10.19 -13.53 1.19
C LEU A 185 -11.59 -13.76 1.74
N GLN A 186 -11.70 -14.51 2.83
CA GLN A 186 -12.96 -14.73 3.51
C GLN A 186 -12.82 -14.30 4.95
N VAL A 187 -13.90 -13.77 5.48
CA VAL A 187 -14.03 -13.54 6.92
C VAL A 187 -14.25 -14.87 7.61
N GLY A 188 -13.71 -15.02 8.81
CA GLY A 188 -13.97 -16.18 9.65
C GLY A 188 -14.65 -15.78 10.96
N GLU A 189 -14.99 -16.78 11.78
CA GLU A 189 -15.46 -16.61 13.15
C GLU A 189 -14.30 -16.20 14.09
N TYR A 190 -13.63 -15.12 13.71
CA TYR A 190 -12.46 -14.58 14.39
C TYR A 190 -12.81 -13.30 15.12
N HIS A 191 -12.08 -13.05 16.20
CA HIS A 191 -12.00 -11.73 16.82
C HIS A 191 -10.92 -10.90 16.13
N THR A 192 -10.74 -9.67 16.61
CA THR A 192 -9.81 -8.70 16.03
C THR A 192 -8.56 -8.60 16.90
N ASN A 193 -7.53 -9.39 16.58
CA ASN A 193 -6.23 -9.35 17.26
C ASN A 193 -5.22 -8.47 16.51
N THR A 194 -5.43 -7.16 16.58
CA THR A 194 -4.54 -6.15 15.97
C THR A 194 -3.11 -6.27 16.49
N VAL A 195 -2.94 -6.70 17.74
CA VAL A 195 -1.60 -6.92 18.35
C VAL A 195 -0.82 -7.98 17.58
N ALA A 196 -1.42 -9.15 17.32
CA ALA A 196 -0.75 -10.21 16.56
C ALA A 196 -0.40 -9.77 15.14
N GLY A 197 -1.29 -9.02 14.49
CA GLY A 197 -1.02 -8.46 13.16
C GLY A 197 0.17 -7.51 13.16
N LEU A 198 0.21 -6.57 14.12
CA LEU A 198 1.29 -5.59 14.22
C LEU A 198 2.63 -6.23 14.62
N GLU A 199 2.63 -7.24 15.49
CA GLU A 199 3.83 -8.00 15.84
C GLU A 199 4.41 -8.70 14.60
N LEU A 200 3.56 -9.37 13.81
CA LEU A 200 3.99 -10.01 12.57
C LEU A 200 4.49 -8.98 11.54
N ALA A 201 3.80 -7.85 11.38
CA ALA A 201 4.22 -6.78 10.48
C ALA A 201 5.60 -6.22 10.86
N MET A 202 5.82 -5.97 12.15
CA MET A 202 7.11 -5.51 12.66
C MET A 202 8.22 -6.55 12.41
N ASP A 203 7.93 -7.84 12.57
CA ASP A 203 8.89 -8.91 12.30
C ASP A 203 9.25 -9.02 10.82
N LEU A 204 8.28 -8.89 9.92
CA LEU A 204 8.52 -8.84 8.48
C LEU A 204 9.37 -7.62 8.10
N LEU A 205 8.97 -6.44 8.57
CA LEU A 205 9.69 -5.18 8.30
C LEU A 205 11.10 -5.18 8.88
N ARG A 206 11.34 -5.83 10.02
CA ARG A 206 12.68 -5.97 10.61
C ARG A 206 13.64 -6.75 9.71
N ARG A 207 13.15 -7.71 8.93
CA ARG A 207 13.95 -8.51 7.99
C ARG A 207 14.27 -7.77 6.70
N ARG A 208 13.55 -6.69 6.39
CA ARG A 208 13.78 -5.87 5.19
C ARG A 208 14.93 -4.88 5.41
N ARG A 209 15.77 -4.74 4.39
CA ARG A 209 16.95 -3.85 4.39
C ARG A 209 16.61 -2.38 4.14
N ASN A 210 15.45 -2.11 3.55
CA ASN A 210 15.05 -0.76 3.18
C ASN A 210 14.94 0.12 4.43
N PRO A 211 15.49 1.35 4.42
CA PRO A 211 15.44 2.24 5.59
C PRO A 211 14.01 2.72 5.86
N ASN A 212 13.24 2.97 4.80
CA ASN A 212 11.85 3.37 4.93
C ASN A 212 10.95 2.15 5.10
N LYS A 213 10.12 2.19 6.13
CA LYS A 213 9.21 1.10 6.50
C LYS A 213 7.84 1.70 6.80
N GLN A 214 6.78 1.07 6.33
CA GLN A 214 5.42 1.54 6.61
C GLN A 214 4.45 0.37 6.71
N ILE A 215 3.34 0.62 7.41
CA ILE A 215 2.24 -0.34 7.54
C ILE A 215 0.97 0.32 7.02
N PHE A 216 0.27 -0.38 6.12
CA PHE A 216 -1.11 -0.09 5.73
C PHE A 216 -2.02 -1.09 6.44
N MET A 217 -2.97 -0.60 7.21
CA MET A 217 -3.91 -1.44 7.96
C MET A 217 -5.33 -1.18 7.47
N ILE A 218 -6.04 -2.21 7.04
CA ILE A 218 -7.45 -2.14 6.66
C ILE A 218 -8.27 -2.88 7.72
N THR A 219 -9.17 -2.18 8.40
CA THR A 219 -9.95 -2.71 9.53
C THR A 219 -11.22 -1.89 9.72
N ASP A 220 -12.19 -2.42 10.46
CA ASP A 220 -13.32 -1.68 11.00
C ASP A 220 -13.01 -1.04 12.37
N GLY A 221 -11.84 -1.35 12.95
CA GLY A 221 -11.14 -0.53 13.93
C GLY A 221 -11.10 -1.06 15.35
N LYS A 222 -11.93 -2.03 15.75
CA LYS A 222 -12.01 -2.42 17.17
C LYS A 222 -11.13 -3.62 17.52
N PRO A 223 -10.04 -3.48 18.30
CA PRO A 223 -9.36 -4.65 18.82
C PRO A 223 -10.23 -5.34 19.88
N THR A 224 -10.45 -6.64 19.73
CA THR A 224 -11.32 -7.45 20.60
C THR A 224 -10.65 -8.71 21.14
N CYS A 225 -9.39 -8.96 20.74
CA CYS A 225 -8.63 -10.13 21.17
C CYS A 225 -7.14 -9.80 21.35
N ILE A 226 -6.51 -10.47 22.33
CA ILE A 226 -5.05 -10.57 22.47
C ILE A 226 -4.66 -11.99 22.89
N LYS A 227 -3.42 -12.38 22.58
CA LYS A 227 -2.85 -13.66 23.03
C LYS A 227 -2.18 -13.50 24.40
N LYS A 228 -2.49 -14.40 25.33
CA LYS A 228 -1.88 -14.48 26.68
C LYS A 228 -1.35 -15.89 26.91
N GLY A 229 -0.07 -16.09 26.62
CA GLY A 229 0.54 -17.41 26.61
C GLY A 229 -0.09 -18.28 25.51
N LYS A 230 -0.65 -19.43 25.88
CA LYS A 230 -1.35 -20.35 24.95
C LYS A 230 -2.84 -20.06 24.80
N LYS A 231 -3.41 -19.10 25.54
CA LYS A 231 -4.85 -18.79 25.53
C LYS A 231 -5.12 -17.44 24.88
N TYR A 232 -6.33 -17.27 24.35
CA TYR A 232 -6.83 -15.98 23.87
C TYR A 232 -7.63 -15.29 24.97
N TYR A 233 -7.33 -14.02 25.21
CA TYR A 233 -8.17 -13.13 26.00
C TYR A 233 -9.03 -12.32 25.02
N LYS A 234 -10.35 -12.48 25.13
CA LYS A 234 -11.34 -11.97 24.17
C LYS A 234 -12.38 -11.17 24.91
N ASN A 235 -12.66 -9.96 24.43
CA ASN A 235 -13.77 -9.16 24.90
C ASN A 235 -14.30 -8.32 23.73
N SER A 236 -15.43 -8.75 23.17
CA SER A 236 -16.10 -8.05 22.08
C SER A 236 -17.02 -6.92 22.57
N PHE A 237 -17.30 -6.84 23.87
CA PHE A 237 -18.18 -5.84 24.47
C PHE A 237 -17.39 -4.60 24.90
N GLY A 238 -17.75 -3.43 24.36
CA GLY A 238 -17.08 -2.17 24.68
C GLY A 238 -15.57 -2.16 24.38
N LEU A 239 -14.85 -1.14 24.83
CA LEU A 239 -13.40 -1.05 24.68
C LEU A 239 -12.73 -1.62 25.93
N ASP A 240 -12.26 -2.86 25.83
CA ASP A 240 -11.52 -3.51 26.91
C ASP A 240 -10.17 -2.81 27.14
N ARG A 241 -9.96 -2.31 28.35
CA ARG A 241 -8.76 -1.53 28.68
C ARG A 241 -7.47 -2.31 28.48
N MET A 242 -7.45 -3.61 28.76
CA MET A 242 -6.24 -4.42 28.61
C MET A 242 -5.86 -4.58 27.15
N ILE A 243 -6.86 -4.88 26.31
CA ILE A 243 -6.67 -5.07 24.86
C ILE A 243 -6.25 -3.74 24.22
N VAL A 244 -7.00 -2.67 24.49
CA VAL A 244 -6.72 -1.32 23.95
C VAL A 244 -5.33 -0.85 24.35
N ASN A 245 -4.95 -0.95 25.63
CA ASN A 245 -3.64 -0.49 26.08
C ASN A 245 -2.50 -1.26 25.40
N ARG A 246 -2.64 -2.58 25.19
CA ARG A 246 -1.63 -3.34 24.44
C ARG A 246 -1.51 -2.88 22.99
N THR A 247 -2.64 -2.67 22.31
CA THR A 247 -2.66 -2.20 20.92
C THR A 247 -2.03 -0.82 20.79
N LEU A 248 -2.38 0.12 21.68
CA LEU A 248 -1.80 1.48 21.69
C LEU A 248 -0.30 1.47 22.02
N ASN A 249 0.15 0.65 22.98
CA ASN A 249 1.56 0.51 23.31
C ASN A 249 2.38 0.03 22.10
N LEU A 250 1.83 -0.90 21.31
CA LEU A 250 2.47 -1.39 20.10
C LEU A 250 2.51 -0.32 19.00
N ALA A 251 1.43 0.48 18.86
CA ALA A 251 1.41 1.64 17.97
C ALA A 251 2.52 2.65 18.30
N THR A 252 2.73 2.95 19.59
CA THR A 252 3.82 3.80 20.07
C THR A 252 5.19 3.15 19.83
N ARG A 253 5.29 1.81 19.92
CA ARG A 253 6.53 1.11 19.57
C ARG A 253 6.86 1.23 18.09
N CYS A 254 5.89 1.06 17.20
CA CYS A 254 6.05 1.32 15.76
C CYS A 254 6.54 2.75 15.51
N ARG A 255 5.98 3.75 16.21
CA ARG A 255 6.44 5.14 16.14
C ARG A 255 7.92 5.29 16.50
N LYS A 256 8.36 4.71 17.62
CA LYS A 256 9.77 4.74 18.05
C LYS A 256 10.71 4.10 17.02
N LEU A 257 10.21 3.11 16.27
CA LEU A 257 10.92 2.45 15.19
C LEU A 257 10.79 3.16 13.84
N HIS A 258 10.18 4.34 13.80
CA HIS A 258 9.94 5.12 12.57
C HIS A 258 9.12 4.35 11.53
N ILE A 259 8.18 3.52 11.99
CA ILE A 259 7.23 2.78 11.16
C ILE A 259 5.87 3.49 11.24
N PRO A 260 5.56 4.44 10.32
CA PRO A 260 4.22 5.01 10.21
C PRO A 260 3.18 3.94 9.86
N ILE A 261 2.02 4.05 10.50
CA ILE A 261 0.84 3.24 10.24
C ILE A 261 -0.21 4.13 9.60
N THR A 262 -0.69 3.72 8.43
CA THR A 262 -1.85 4.32 7.78
C THR A 262 -3.03 3.39 7.90
N THR A 263 -4.08 3.84 8.57
CA THR A 263 -5.28 3.05 8.83
C THR A 263 -6.38 3.43 7.83
N PHE A 264 -6.87 2.45 7.08
CA PHE A 264 -8.06 2.53 6.25
C PHE A 264 -9.23 1.95 7.03
N MET A 265 -10.03 2.83 7.63
CA MET A 265 -11.20 2.45 8.41
C MET A 265 -12.43 2.38 7.51
N ILE A 266 -13.09 1.21 7.48
CA ILE A 266 -14.29 0.94 6.69
C ILE A 266 -15.50 0.84 7.62
N ALA A 267 -15.76 1.89 8.39
CA ALA A 267 -16.93 1.97 9.28
C ALA A 267 -17.28 3.42 9.60
N ARG A 268 -18.56 3.65 9.93
CA ARG A 268 -19.10 4.98 10.31
C ARG A 268 -19.36 5.13 11.81
N ASP A 269 -19.09 4.10 12.63
CA ASP A 269 -19.37 4.12 14.07
C ASP A 269 -18.48 5.16 14.78
N PRO A 270 -19.08 6.19 15.43
CA PRO A 270 -18.33 7.24 16.13
C PRO A 270 -17.40 6.72 17.25
N TYR A 271 -17.76 5.62 17.92
CA TYR A 271 -16.92 5.02 18.96
C TYR A 271 -15.68 4.35 18.36
N LEU A 272 -15.82 3.69 17.22
CA LEU A 272 -14.69 3.07 16.52
C LEU A 272 -13.75 4.13 15.96
N VAL A 273 -14.31 5.23 15.43
CA VAL A 273 -13.52 6.38 14.98
C VAL A 273 -12.65 6.94 16.11
N ARG A 274 -13.21 7.10 17.32
CA ARG A 274 -12.43 7.58 18.47
C ARG A 274 -11.23 6.69 18.81
N PHE A 275 -11.40 5.37 18.72
CA PHE A 275 -10.28 4.46 18.95
C PHE A 275 -9.23 4.61 17.84
N VAL A 276 -9.64 4.64 16.57
CA VAL A 276 -8.72 4.80 15.43
C VAL A 276 -7.98 6.15 15.51
N ASP A 277 -8.64 7.22 15.94
CA ASP A 277 -8.01 8.51 16.21
C ASP A 277 -6.91 8.37 17.28
N GLN A 278 -7.24 7.76 18.43
CA GLN A 278 -6.25 7.54 19.50
C GLN A 278 -5.07 6.68 19.04
N PHE A 279 -5.35 5.62 18.29
CA PHE A 279 -4.33 4.73 17.74
C PHE A 279 -3.43 5.46 16.75
N THR A 280 -4.02 6.22 15.85
CA THR A 280 -3.30 7.03 14.85
C THR A 280 -2.45 8.10 15.51
N MET A 281 -2.97 8.78 16.54
CA MET A 281 -2.22 9.73 17.35
C MET A 281 -1.05 9.08 18.09
N ALA A 282 -1.25 7.90 18.68
CA ALA A 282 -0.21 7.16 19.39
C ALA A 282 0.96 6.77 18.46
N ASN A 283 0.64 6.42 17.21
CA ASN A 283 1.64 6.13 16.18
C ASN A 283 2.23 7.38 15.50
N ASN A 284 1.54 8.53 15.55
CA ASN A 284 1.79 9.69 14.68
C ASN A 284 1.63 9.34 13.18
N GLY A 285 0.59 8.55 12.90
CA GLY A 285 0.28 8.02 11.57
C GLY A 285 -0.82 8.80 10.84
N LYS A 286 -1.49 8.10 9.92
CA LYS A 286 -2.59 8.65 9.11
C LYS A 286 -3.83 7.78 9.21
N ALA A 287 -5.01 8.37 9.10
CA ALA A 287 -6.27 7.65 9.02
C ALA A 287 -7.10 8.12 7.82
N PHE A 288 -7.68 7.15 7.12
CA PHE A 288 -8.60 7.32 6.01
C PHE A 288 -9.93 6.67 6.41
N TYR A 289 -10.98 7.48 6.49
CA TYR A 289 -12.32 7.00 6.82
C TYR A 289 -13.15 6.89 5.54
N SER A 290 -13.66 5.70 5.24
CA SER A 290 -14.50 5.43 4.06
C SER A 290 -15.90 5.03 4.47
N SER A 291 -16.88 5.44 3.65
CA SER A 291 -18.24 4.93 3.70
C SER A 291 -18.36 3.58 2.97
N LEU A 292 -19.40 2.80 3.30
CA LEU A 292 -19.70 1.53 2.63
C LEU A 292 -19.98 1.71 1.12
N GLN A 293 -20.42 2.90 0.70
CA GLN A 293 -20.79 3.21 -0.69
C GLN A 293 -19.59 3.44 -1.62
N GLY A 294 -18.36 3.51 -1.09
CA GLY A 294 -17.16 3.54 -1.91
C GLY A 294 -16.05 4.47 -1.40
N LEU A 295 -14.89 4.30 -2.01
CA LEU A 295 -13.64 5.00 -1.66
C LEU A 295 -13.57 6.46 -2.16
N GLY A 296 -14.62 6.97 -2.81
CA GLY A 296 -14.64 8.35 -3.35
C GLY A 296 -14.67 9.44 -2.27
N GLU A 297 -15.16 9.12 -1.07
CA GLU A 297 -15.32 10.05 0.05
C GLU A 297 -14.42 9.65 1.22
N PHE A 298 -13.11 9.79 1.04
CA PHE A 298 -12.18 9.62 2.15
C PHE A 298 -12.03 10.90 2.94
N ILE A 299 -12.47 10.89 4.20
CA ILE A 299 -12.00 11.89 5.16
C ILE A 299 -10.56 11.54 5.53
N PHE A 300 -9.63 12.41 5.13
CA PHE A 300 -8.21 12.28 5.44
C PHE A 300 -7.88 12.99 6.74
N MET A 301 -7.32 12.25 7.70
CA MET A 301 -6.77 12.81 8.92
C MET A 301 -5.27 12.52 9.00
N ASP A 302 -4.48 13.60 8.96
CA ASP A 302 -3.03 13.56 9.18
C ASP A 302 -2.70 14.19 10.53
N TYR A 303 -2.21 13.37 11.45
CA TYR A 303 -1.85 13.79 12.79
C TYR A 303 -0.41 14.26 12.90
N LYS A 304 0.43 14.03 11.87
CA LYS A 304 1.80 14.55 11.82
C LYS A 304 1.80 16.08 11.66
N ASP A 305 0.84 16.61 10.92
CA ASP A 305 0.71 18.04 10.62
C ASP A 305 -0.44 18.74 11.36
N ASN A 306 -1.13 18.03 12.26
CA ASN A 306 -2.28 18.54 13.04
C ASN A 306 -3.40 19.17 12.16
N LYS A 307 -3.57 18.69 10.92
CA LYS A 307 -4.53 19.23 9.95
C LYS A 307 -5.65 18.23 9.65
N ARG A 308 -6.84 18.52 10.16
CA ARG A 308 -8.08 17.87 9.72
C ARG A 308 -8.51 18.49 8.39
N LYS A 309 -8.46 17.73 7.29
CA LYS A 309 -9.00 18.16 5.99
C LYS A 309 -10.17 17.25 5.63
N GLN A 310 -11.39 17.78 5.72
CA GLN A 310 -12.52 17.19 5.01
C GLN A 310 -12.31 17.41 3.52
N ARG A 311 -12.41 16.34 2.74
CA ARG A 311 -12.52 16.35 1.29
C ARG A 311 -13.70 15.51 0.91
#